data_AF-G5HCG9-F1
#
_entry.id   AF-G5HCG9-F1
#
_cell.length_a   1.000
_cell.length_b   1.000
_cell.length_c   1.000
_cell.angle_alpha   90.00
_cell.angle_beta   90.00
_cell.angle_gamma   90.00
#
_symmetry.space_group_name_H-M   'P 1'
#
loop_
_entity.id
_entity.type
_entity.pdbx_description
1 polymer ?
#
loop_
_entity_poly.entity_id
_entity_poly.type
_entity_poly.pdbx_seq_one_letter_code
_entity_poly.pdbx_strand_id
1 'polypeptide(L)'
;MSLTRCPIGHVYNARRYGKICPYCNMKVQDESAATKPMGFEPPVELLQEEIRPVCGWIICIEGARVGMDYKIHDGKNFVGRGDEMDIQILGDNAINRKNHTIIVYDSKKMNTVILPGDAAGLAYLNDEAVYVPTELKPYDTISLGNSRFLFVPLCGTSFSWDDVK
;
A
#
# COMPACT_ATOMS: atom_id res chain seq x y z
N MET A 1 24.39 17.85 22.25
CA MET A 1 25.77 17.82 21.71
C MET A 1 25.85 16.65 20.74
N SER A 2 26.04 16.86 19.43
CA SER A 2 26.14 15.75 18.47
C SER A 2 27.58 15.27 18.37
N LEU A 3 27.94 14.31 19.23
CA LEU A 3 29.22 13.61 19.16
C LEU A 3 29.08 12.46 18.15
N THR A 4 30.03 12.36 17.23
CA THR A 4 30.10 11.31 16.20
C THR A 4 31.40 10.56 16.36
N ARG A 5 31.38 9.25 16.10
CA ARG A 5 32.55 8.38 16.20
C ARG A 5 33.05 8.04 14.80
N CYS A 6 34.34 8.18 14.54
CA CYS A 6 34.93 7.79 13.26
C CYS A 6 35.22 6.27 13.22
N PRO A 7 35.52 5.69 12.04
CA PRO A 7 35.82 4.26 11.90
C PRO A 7 37.01 3.75 12.73
N ILE A 8 37.98 4.62 13.03
CA ILE A 8 39.14 4.33 13.90
C ILE A 8 38.78 4.43 15.40
N GLY A 9 37.56 4.88 15.72
CA GLY A 9 37.04 4.91 17.08
C GLY A 9 37.18 6.24 17.80
N HIS A 10 37.71 7.29 17.17
CA HIS A 10 37.78 8.64 17.75
C HIS A 10 36.40 9.29 17.82
N VAL A 11 36.09 9.93 18.95
CA VAL A 11 34.85 10.67 19.16
C VAL A 11 35.11 12.16 18.96
N TYR A 12 34.32 12.82 18.11
CA TYR A 12 34.48 14.24 17.80
C TYR A 12 33.13 14.93 17.57
N ASN A 13 33.12 16.26 17.61
CA ASN A 13 31.90 17.03 17.41
C ASN A 13 31.66 17.29 15.92
N ALA A 14 30.70 16.58 15.32
CA ALA A 14 30.39 16.71 13.90
C ALA A 14 29.86 18.09 13.49
N ARG A 15 29.24 18.87 14.41
CA ARG A 15 28.84 20.26 14.09
C ARG A 15 30.03 21.18 13.87
N ARG A 16 31.18 20.88 14.49
CA ARG A 16 32.39 21.71 14.41
C ARG A 16 33.32 21.27 13.28
N TYR A 17 33.48 19.97 13.08
CA TYR A 17 34.47 19.41 12.14
C TYR A 17 33.84 18.73 10.91
N GLY A 18 32.51 18.72 10.81
CA GLY A 18 31.79 18.11 9.70
C GLY A 18 31.94 16.58 9.67
N LYS A 19 32.04 16.02 8.46
CA LYS A 19 32.20 14.58 8.21
C LYS A 19 33.66 14.11 8.22
N ILE A 20 34.59 14.97 8.60
CA ILE A 20 36.02 14.66 8.64
C ILE A 20 36.45 14.59 10.10
N CYS A 21 37.01 13.45 10.48
CA CYS A 21 37.54 13.28 11.83
C CYS A 21 38.79 14.16 12.01
N PRO A 22 38.85 15.07 12.99
CA PRO A 22 40.01 15.95 13.20
C PRO A 22 41.27 15.22 13.68
N TYR A 23 41.14 13.97 14.15
CA TYR A 23 42.25 13.20 14.72
C TYR A 23 42.96 12.31 13.70
N CYS A 24 42.24 11.74 12.74
CA CYS A 24 42.80 10.83 11.73
C CYS A 24 42.53 11.28 10.28
N ASN A 25 41.88 12.43 10.10
CA ASN A 25 41.53 13.01 8.81
C ASN A 25 40.69 12.10 7.88
N MET A 26 40.11 11.02 8.42
CA MET A 26 39.22 10.14 7.67
C MET A 26 37.82 10.75 7.51
N LYS A 27 37.24 10.58 6.32
CA LYS A 27 35.84 10.89 6.05
C LYS A 27 34.94 9.80 6.64
N VAL A 28 34.00 10.19 7.48
CA VAL A 28 32.89 9.33 7.90
C VAL A 28 31.92 9.29 6.72
N GLN A 29 31.72 8.11 6.14
CA GLN A 29 30.69 7.90 5.11
C GLN A 29 29.33 8.08 5.79
N ASP A 30 28.41 8.83 5.17
CA ASP A 30 27.00 8.69 5.53
C ASP A 30 26.62 7.23 5.26
N GLU A 31 25.85 6.64 6.17
CA GLU A 31 25.16 5.39 5.89
C GLU A 31 24.37 5.60 4.59
N SER A 32 24.83 4.87 3.58
CA SER A 32 24.55 5.10 2.18
C SER A 32 23.06 4.91 1.89
N ALA A 33 22.47 5.89 1.21
CA ALA A 33 21.36 5.62 0.31
C ALA A 33 21.71 4.37 -0.52
N ALA A 34 20.78 3.41 -0.57
CA ALA A 34 20.98 2.11 -1.20
C ALA A 34 21.66 2.28 -2.57
N THR A 35 22.93 1.88 -2.67
CA THR A 35 23.69 1.98 -3.91
C THR A 35 23.14 0.92 -4.85
N LYS A 36 22.55 1.33 -5.99
CA LYS A 36 21.99 0.39 -6.97
C LYS A 36 23.05 -0.67 -7.35
N PRO A 37 22.68 -1.96 -7.46
CA PRO A 37 23.64 -3.01 -7.79
C PRO A 37 24.29 -2.74 -9.15
N MET A 38 25.61 -2.93 -9.22
CA MET A 38 26.41 -2.71 -10.42
C MET A 38 25.88 -3.60 -11.57
N GLY A 39 25.52 -2.99 -12.71
CA GLY A 39 24.95 -3.68 -13.87
C GLY A 39 23.42 -3.74 -13.93
N PHE A 40 22.70 -3.13 -12.97
CA PHE A 40 21.24 -2.97 -13.05
C PHE A 40 20.88 -1.65 -13.76
N GLU A 41 20.87 -1.67 -15.09
CA GLU A 41 20.29 -0.62 -15.91
C GLU A 41 18.94 -1.11 -16.47
N PRO A 42 17.80 -0.67 -15.91
CA PRO A 42 16.50 -1.04 -16.46
C PRO A 42 16.32 -0.47 -17.88
N PRO A 43 15.69 -1.21 -18.81
CA PRO A 43 15.30 -0.70 -20.12
C PRO A 43 14.54 0.62 -20.04
N VAL A 44 14.77 1.51 -21.01
CA VAL A 44 14.17 2.86 -21.05
C VAL A 44 12.64 2.79 -21.05
N GLU A 45 12.07 1.77 -21.68
CA GLU A 45 10.62 1.53 -21.71
C GLU A 45 10.03 1.36 -20.30
N LEU A 46 10.72 0.66 -19.39
CA LEU A 46 10.25 0.45 -18.02
C LEU A 46 10.33 1.72 -17.16
N LEU A 47 11.20 2.67 -17.53
CA LEU A 47 11.32 3.96 -16.83
C LEU A 47 10.17 4.91 -17.17
N GLN A 48 9.46 4.66 -18.27
CA GLN A 48 8.34 5.48 -18.74
C GLN A 48 6.98 4.96 -18.25
N GLU A 49 6.92 3.75 -17.70
CA GLU A 49 5.69 3.17 -17.18
C GLU A 49 5.41 3.68 -15.76
N GLU A 50 4.36 4.48 -15.60
CA GLU A 50 3.90 4.91 -14.28
C GLU A 50 3.19 3.75 -13.57
N ILE A 51 3.91 3.11 -12.64
CA ILE A 51 3.34 2.07 -11.79
C ILE A 51 2.59 2.73 -10.63
N ARG A 52 1.27 2.52 -10.56
CA ARG A 52 0.49 2.86 -9.37
C ARG A 52 0.82 1.90 -8.23
N PRO A 53 1.43 2.36 -7.13
CA PRO A 53 1.82 1.47 -6.04
C PRO A 53 0.60 0.80 -5.41
N VAL A 54 0.71 -0.48 -5.08
CA VAL A 54 -0.36 -1.25 -4.44
C VAL A 54 -0.31 -0.99 -2.94
N CYS A 55 -1.44 -0.68 -2.33
CA CYS A 55 -1.59 -0.42 -0.89
C CYS A 55 -2.18 -1.60 -0.12
N GLY A 56 -2.73 -2.58 -0.83
CA GLY A 56 -3.26 -3.82 -0.26
C GLY A 56 -4.03 -4.63 -1.29
N TRP A 57 -4.68 -5.68 -0.84
CA TRP A 57 -5.48 -6.57 -1.68
C TRP A 57 -6.80 -6.94 -1.04
N ILE A 58 -7.78 -7.24 -1.87
CA ILE A 58 -8.83 -8.19 -1.50
C ILE A 58 -8.66 -9.46 -2.35
N ILE A 59 -8.84 -10.62 -1.74
CA ILE A 59 -8.64 -11.92 -2.40
C ILE A 59 -9.96 -12.65 -2.40
N CYS A 60 -10.44 -13.10 -3.57
CA CYS A 60 -11.67 -13.87 -3.64
C CYS A 60 -11.47 -15.24 -2.99
N ILE A 61 -12.25 -15.52 -1.93
CA ILE A 61 -12.22 -16.79 -1.20
C ILE A 61 -13.49 -17.62 -1.43
N GLU A 62 -14.55 -16.99 -1.94
CA GLU A 62 -15.80 -17.63 -2.34
C GLU A 62 -16.40 -16.89 -3.55
N GLY A 63 -16.96 -17.62 -4.50
CA GLY A 63 -17.57 -17.08 -5.72
C GLY A 63 -16.92 -17.61 -7.01
N ALA A 64 -17.13 -16.94 -8.13
CA ALA A 64 -16.70 -17.43 -9.45
C ALA A 64 -15.18 -17.38 -9.69
N ARG A 65 -14.44 -16.56 -8.93
CA ARG A 65 -13.01 -16.30 -9.15
C ARG A 65 -12.15 -16.56 -7.91
N VAL A 66 -12.39 -17.67 -7.20
CA VAL A 66 -11.60 -18.05 -6.01
C VAL A 66 -10.10 -18.05 -6.33
N GLY A 67 -9.31 -17.41 -5.46
CA GLY A 67 -7.86 -17.24 -5.60
C GLY A 67 -7.43 -15.97 -6.36
N MET A 68 -8.35 -15.28 -7.03
CA MET A 68 -8.05 -14.01 -7.70
C MET A 68 -7.75 -12.91 -6.69
N ASP A 69 -6.63 -12.21 -6.87
CA ASP A 69 -6.28 -11.00 -6.14
C ASP A 69 -6.80 -9.74 -6.87
N TYR A 70 -7.20 -8.75 -6.07
CA TYR A 70 -7.57 -7.42 -6.55
C TYR A 70 -6.77 -6.39 -5.80
N LYS A 71 -6.07 -5.53 -6.54
CA LYS A 71 -5.17 -4.53 -5.99
C LYS A 71 -5.94 -3.30 -5.53
N ILE A 72 -5.61 -2.83 -4.34
CA ILE A 72 -6.06 -1.56 -3.79
C ILE A 72 -4.94 -0.55 -4.00
N HIS A 73 -5.27 0.64 -4.49
CA HIS A 73 -4.35 1.77 -4.65
C HIS A 73 -4.70 2.92 -3.69
N ASP A 74 -3.83 3.92 -3.60
CA ASP A 74 -4.07 5.11 -2.79
C ASP A 74 -5.33 5.88 -3.22
N GLY A 75 -6.10 6.34 -2.25
CA GLY A 75 -7.39 6.98 -2.48
C GLY A 75 -8.55 5.98 -2.63
N LYS A 76 -9.55 6.35 -3.44
CA LYS A 76 -10.78 5.57 -3.61
C LYS A 76 -10.61 4.53 -4.72
N ASN A 77 -11.02 3.30 -4.44
CA ASN A 77 -11.10 2.21 -5.39
C ASN A 77 -12.57 1.79 -5.49
N PHE A 78 -13.21 2.12 -6.61
CA PHE A 78 -14.60 1.77 -6.87
C PHE A 78 -14.70 0.29 -7.24
N VAL A 79 -15.53 -0.45 -6.51
CA VAL A 79 -15.71 -1.90 -6.68
C VAL A 79 -17.05 -2.18 -7.34
N GLY A 80 -17.03 -2.99 -8.39
CA GLY A 80 -18.24 -3.42 -9.08
C GLY A 80 -17.93 -4.37 -10.24
N ARG A 81 -18.95 -4.71 -11.01
CA ARG A 81 -18.82 -5.63 -12.16
C ARG A 81 -18.48 -4.93 -13.49
N GLY A 82 -18.71 -3.61 -13.56
CA GLY A 82 -18.45 -2.78 -14.73
C GLY A 82 -16.96 -2.69 -15.06
N ASP A 83 -16.66 -2.53 -16.33
CA ASP A 83 -15.32 -2.29 -16.88
C ASP A 83 -14.74 -0.92 -16.47
N GLU A 84 -15.62 0.02 -16.14
CA GLU A 84 -15.28 1.34 -15.61
C GLU A 84 -14.86 1.36 -14.13
N MET A 85 -14.92 0.22 -13.43
CA MET A 85 -14.59 0.11 -12.01
C MET A 85 -13.08 -0.08 -11.81
N ASP A 86 -12.51 0.53 -10.77
CA ASP A 86 -11.10 0.32 -10.43
C ASP A 86 -10.83 -1.14 -10.07
N ILE A 87 -11.76 -1.74 -9.32
CA ILE A 87 -11.75 -3.16 -8.96
C ILE A 87 -12.96 -3.83 -9.62
N GLN A 88 -12.71 -4.41 -10.79
CA GLN A 88 -13.73 -5.14 -11.55
C GLN A 88 -13.86 -6.59 -11.11
N ILE A 89 -15.02 -6.95 -10.57
CA ILE A 89 -15.36 -8.32 -10.15
C ILE A 89 -16.32 -8.95 -11.17
N LEU A 90 -15.85 -9.99 -11.86
CA LEU A 90 -16.62 -10.72 -12.88
C LEU A 90 -17.14 -12.06 -12.34
N GLY A 91 -18.26 -12.52 -12.90
CA GLY A 91 -18.82 -13.86 -12.63
C GLY A 91 -19.90 -13.90 -11.54
N ASP A 92 -20.22 -12.77 -10.90
CA ASP A 92 -21.32 -12.66 -9.95
C ASP A 92 -22.30 -11.55 -10.38
N ASN A 93 -23.50 -11.96 -10.80
CA ASN A 93 -24.52 -11.02 -11.29
C ASN A 93 -25.21 -10.25 -10.16
N ALA A 94 -25.12 -10.70 -8.91
CA ALA A 94 -25.65 -9.98 -7.75
C ALA A 94 -24.77 -8.78 -7.36
N ILE A 95 -23.52 -8.75 -7.83
CA ILE A 95 -22.66 -7.57 -7.72
C ILE A 95 -23.14 -6.51 -8.72
N ASN A 96 -23.27 -5.28 -8.24
CA ASN A 96 -23.73 -4.16 -9.05
C ASN A 96 -22.70 -3.82 -10.11
N ARG A 97 -23.18 -3.37 -11.28
CA ARG A 97 -22.27 -2.94 -12.35
C ARG A 97 -21.39 -1.78 -11.88
N LYS A 98 -22.01 -0.76 -11.29
CA LYS A 98 -21.33 0.43 -10.79
C LYS A 98 -21.39 0.45 -9.27
N ASN A 99 -20.28 0.84 -8.65
CA ASN A 99 -20.19 1.29 -7.26
C ASN A 99 -21.00 0.41 -6.28
N HIS A 100 -20.75 -0.91 -6.29
CA HIS A 100 -21.35 -1.80 -5.30
C HIS A 100 -20.81 -1.50 -3.90
N THR A 101 -19.52 -1.16 -3.81
CA THR A 101 -18.87 -0.60 -2.62
C THR A 101 -17.65 0.22 -3.05
N ILE A 102 -17.01 0.90 -2.11
CA ILE A 102 -15.79 1.65 -2.34
C ILE A 102 -14.80 1.25 -1.25
N ILE A 103 -13.59 0.86 -1.64
CA ILE A 103 -12.48 0.61 -0.72
C ILE A 103 -11.53 1.80 -0.81
N VAL A 104 -11.26 2.43 0.32
CA VAL A 104 -10.44 3.64 0.40
C VAL A 104 -9.21 3.36 1.22
N TYR A 105 -8.02 3.55 0.63
CA TYR A 105 -6.80 3.68 1.41
C TYR A 105 -6.51 5.17 1.63
N ASP A 106 -6.39 5.58 2.88
CA ASP A 106 -6.00 6.94 3.26
C ASP A 106 -4.53 6.94 3.66
N SER A 107 -3.64 7.39 2.77
CA SER A 107 -2.20 7.50 3.03
C SER A 107 -1.86 8.37 4.23
N LYS A 108 -2.69 9.38 4.59
CA LYS A 108 -2.43 10.24 5.75
C LYS A 108 -2.75 9.54 7.06
N LYS A 109 -3.79 8.71 7.07
CA LYS A 109 -4.19 7.92 8.25
C LYS A 109 -3.55 6.54 8.29
N MET A 110 -2.93 6.12 7.19
CA MET A 110 -2.32 4.80 6.99
C MET A 110 -3.30 3.67 7.32
N ASN A 111 -4.57 3.83 6.91
CA ASN A 111 -5.59 2.82 7.11
C ASN A 111 -6.49 2.66 5.89
N THR A 112 -7.21 1.55 5.86
CA THR A 112 -8.16 1.22 4.79
C THR A 112 -9.57 1.21 5.37
N VAL A 113 -10.51 1.81 4.63
CA VAL A 113 -11.91 1.94 5.04
C VAL A 113 -12.79 1.44 3.91
N ILE A 114 -13.82 0.67 4.24
CA ILE A 114 -14.91 0.30 3.32
C ILE A 114 -16.06 1.29 3.47
N LEU A 115 -16.60 1.76 2.36
CA LEU A 115 -17.74 2.67 2.30
C LEU A 115 -18.92 1.96 1.61
N PRO A 116 -20.17 2.27 2.00
CA PRO A 116 -21.32 1.80 1.25
C PRO A 116 -21.28 2.30 -0.21
N GLY A 117 -21.73 1.45 -1.13
CA GLY A 117 -22.00 1.85 -2.51
C GLY A 117 -23.25 2.71 -2.62
N ASP A 118 -23.45 3.30 -3.81
CA ASP A 118 -24.69 4.01 -4.18
C ASP A 118 -25.72 3.09 -4.85
N ALA A 119 -25.32 1.85 -5.13
CA ALA A 119 -26.13 0.87 -5.82
C ALA A 119 -27.03 0.05 -4.87
N ALA A 120 -28.03 -0.64 -5.42
CA ALA A 120 -29.07 -1.33 -4.64
C ALA A 120 -28.58 -2.51 -3.77
N GLY A 121 -27.34 -2.96 -3.97
CA GLY A 121 -26.77 -4.12 -3.27
C GLY A 121 -25.89 -3.66 -2.13
N LEU A 122 -26.06 -4.28 -0.96
CA LEU A 122 -25.28 -3.97 0.23
C LEU A 122 -23.97 -4.75 0.24
N ALA A 123 -22.91 -4.07 0.69
CA ALA A 123 -21.68 -4.73 1.10
C ALA A 123 -21.80 -5.15 2.58
N TYR A 124 -21.20 -6.29 2.90
CA TYR A 124 -21.10 -6.78 4.26
C TYR A 124 -19.63 -6.89 4.66
N LEU A 125 -19.31 -6.53 5.90
CA LEU A 125 -18.01 -6.70 6.53
C LEU A 125 -18.20 -7.64 7.72
N ASN A 126 -17.53 -8.79 7.69
CA ASN A 126 -17.66 -9.84 8.71
C ASN A 126 -19.14 -10.20 8.98
N ASP A 127 -19.91 -10.39 7.90
CA ASP A 127 -21.34 -10.71 7.92
C ASP A 127 -22.27 -9.59 8.46
N GLU A 128 -21.74 -8.41 8.77
CA GLU A 128 -22.51 -7.21 9.14
C GLU A 128 -22.62 -6.23 7.97
N ALA A 129 -23.82 -5.69 7.72
CA ALA A 129 -24.03 -4.75 6.62
C ALA A 129 -23.31 -3.41 6.86
N VAL A 130 -22.58 -2.94 5.85
CA VAL A 130 -21.86 -1.66 5.90
C VAL A 130 -22.80 -0.52 5.51
N TYR A 131 -23.26 0.24 6.50
CA TYR A 131 -24.11 1.43 6.29
C TYR A 131 -23.36 2.76 6.33
N VAL A 132 -22.17 2.76 6.93
CA VAL A 132 -21.32 3.94 7.14
C VAL A 132 -19.86 3.57 6.88
N PRO A 133 -18.97 4.55 6.61
CA PRO A 133 -17.55 4.27 6.48
C PRO A 133 -17.02 3.49 7.68
N THR A 134 -16.46 2.31 7.43
CA THR A 134 -15.99 1.39 8.47
C THR A 134 -14.57 0.94 8.16
N GLU A 135 -13.70 0.95 9.16
CA GLU A 135 -12.29 0.56 9.00
C GLU A 135 -12.14 -0.94 8.76
N LEU A 136 -11.31 -1.31 7.79
CA LEU A 136 -10.96 -2.70 7.48
C LEU A 136 -9.71 -3.11 8.25
N LYS A 137 -9.79 -4.25 8.93
CA LYS A 137 -8.67 -4.87 9.65
C LYS A 137 -8.09 -6.02 8.84
N PRO A 138 -6.79 -6.34 9.01
CA PRO A 138 -6.18 -7.48 8.34
C PRO A 138 -7.02 -8.75 8.52
N TYR A 139 -7.26 -9.46 7.41
CA TYR A 139 -8.05 -10.70 7.34
C TYR A 139 -9.55 -10.55 7.60
N ASP A 140 -10.09 -9.33 7.62
CA ASP A 140 -11.53 -9.14 7.57
C ASP A 140 -12.12 -9.71 6.26
N THR A 141 -13.35 -10.20 6.35
CA THR A 141 -14.08 -10.74 5.20
C THR A 141 -15.10 -9.74 4.69
N ILE A 142 -15.06 -9.46 3.39
CA ILE A 142 -16.01 -8.59 2.69
C ILE A 142 -16.92 -9.49 1.84
N SER A 143 -18.23 -9.34 1.96
CA SER A 143 -19.20 -10.07 1.13
C SER A 143 -19.92 -9.09 0.20
N LEU A 144 -19.95 -9.42 -1.10
CA LEU A 144 -20.60 -8.64 -2.15
C LEU A 144 -21.38 -9.60 -3.04
N GLY A 145 -22.69 -9.39 -3.18
CA GLY A 145 -23.54 -10.35 -3.90
C GLY A 145 -23.48 -11.74 -3.27
N ASN A 146 -23.04 -12.73 -4.04
CA ASN A 146 -22.83 -14.11 -3.60
C ASN A 146 -21.33 -14.46 -3.45
N SER A 147 -20.45 -13.47 -3.46
CA SER A 147 -18.99 -13.65 -3.40
C SER A 147 -18.43 -13.13 -2.08
N ARG A 148 -17.37 -13.77 -1.58
CA ARG A 148 -16.63 -13.33 -0.38
C ARG A 148 -15.17 -13.08 -0.69
N PHE A 149 -14.61 -12.08 -0.03
CA PHE A 149 -13.25 -11.61 -0.22
C PHE A 149 -12.54 -11.44 1.11
N LEU A 150 -11.26 -11.79 1.17
CA LEU A 150 -10.39 -11.60 2.32
C LEU A 150 -9.54 -10.35 2.11
N PHE A 151 -9.54 -9.42 3.05
CA PHE A 151 -8.71 -8.22 2.99
C PHE A 151 -7.30 -8.46 3.53
N VAL A 152 -6.28 -8.05 2.77
CA VAL A 152 -4.87 -8.12 3.15
C VAL A 152 -4.21 -6.75 2.91
N PRO A 153 -3.91 -5.97 3.97
CA PRO A 153 -3.22 -4.70 3.81
C PRO A 153 -1.75 -4.92 3.49
N LEU A 154 -1.20 -4.12 2.56
CA LEU A 154 0.25 -3.95 2.41
C LEU A 154 0.72 -2.73 3.21
N CYS A 155 0.08 -1.59 2.92
CA CYS A 155 0.41 -0.34 3.56
C CYS A 155 -0.37 -0.18 4.88
N GLY A 156 0.29 0.37 5.87
CA GLY A 156 -0.24 0.59 7.20
C GLY A 156 0.86 1.06 8.14
N THR A 157 0.69 0.84 9.44
CA THR A 157 1.69 1.24 10.46
C THR A 157 3.07 0.62 10.26
N SER A 158 3.17 -0.52 9.57
CA SER A 158 4.42 -1.25 9.36
C SER A 158 5.13 -0.88 8.06
N PHE A 159 4.44 -0.26 7.09
CA PHE A 159 5.00 0.05 5.77
C PHE A 159 4.18 1.16 5.08
N SER A 160 4.86 2.18 4.56
CA SER A 160 4.29 3.14 3.61
C SER A 160 5.20 3.31 2.40
N TRP A 161 4.61 3.53 1.22
CA TRP A 161 5.37 3.91 0.03
C TRP A 161 6.09 5.24 0.20
N ASP A 162 5.61 6.12 1.08
CA ASP A 162 6.27 7.39 1.37
C ASP A 162 7.57 7.21 2.19
N ASP A 163 7.79 6.05 2.81
CA ASP A 163 9.05 5.72 3.50
C ASP A 163 10.16 5.31 2.53
N VAL A 164 9.81 4.97 1.28
CA VAL A 164 10.71 4.43 0.25
C VAL A 164 10.94 5.39 -0.92
N LYS A 165 10.18 6.50 -0.98
CA LYS A 165 10.28 7.53 -2.02
C LYS A 165 11.43 8.51 -1.79
#